data_AF-A0A2G9H9S3-F1
#
_entry.id   AF-A0A2G9H9S3-F1
#
_cell.length_a   1.000
_cell.length_b   1.000
_cell.length_c   1.000
_cell.angle_alpha   90.00
_cell.angle_beta   90.00
_cell.angle_gamma   90.00
#
_symmetry.space_group_name_H-M   'P 1'
#
loop_
_entity.id
_entity.type
_entity.pdbx_description
1 polymer ?
#
loop_
_entity_poly.entity_id
_entity_poly.type
_entity_poly.pdbx_seq_one_letter_code
_entity_poly.pdbx_strand_id
1 'polypeptide(L)'
;MDLSCTYSSLILGFHISLLLFSRAAFGAKFTFVNKCEYTVWPGILANAGSPRLDSTGFELSQDSSRTFIAPAGWSGRFWGRTGCKFSDESGSCQTGDCGAGQAECNGSGAAPPATLAEFTLGTGGLDFYDVSLVDGYNLPMIVETSGGSGMCASTGCVTDLNRLCPSELRAGGGAACKSACEAFGRPEYCCSGSFSSPASCRPSVYSQMFKSACPRSYSYAYDDPTSTFTCSGADYTVTFCPSTPSQKSSRDPTPVMATPGTPNADGSLAGSDTTGMSGSETGSGSGLTGMGGSGTGSASGLTGIGGSGTASVSGISGSVSEPEYGTGSEAMLADGSYLAGLAMGDSSGVSETSALRSAGLIVSTILILTIFS
;
A
#
# COMPACT_ATOMS: atom_id res chain seq x y z
N MET A 1 31.67 53.86 26.54
CA MET A 1 30.90 53.67 25.28
C MET A 1 30.72 52.17 24.99
N ASP A 2 30.60 51.33 26.03
CA ASP A 2 30.98 49.91 25.91
C ASP A 2 29.82 48.93 26.14
N LEU A 3 28.68 49.42 26.66
CA LEU A 3 27.50 48.61 26.91
C LEU A 3 26.70 48.32 25.64
N SER A 4 26.70 49.25 24.68
CA SER A 4 26.04 49.08 23.37
C SER A 4 26.76 48.06 22.48
N CYS A 5 28.08 47.91 22.66
CA CYS A 5 28.92 47.02 21.85
C CYS A 5 28.76 45.55 22.28
N THR A 6 28.65 45.30 23.59
CA THR A 6 28.42 43.96 24.16
C THR A 6 27.02 43.44 23.83
N TYR A 7 26.00 44.30 23.85
CA TYR A 7 24.63 43.92 23.48
C TYR A 7 24.50 43.53 22.00
N SER A 8 25.21 44.24 21.11
CA SER A 8 25.25 43.95 19.67
C SER A 8 25.89 42.59 19.37
N SER A 9 27.01 42.26 20.03
CA SER A 9 27.71 40.98 19.86
C SER A 9 26.89 39.79 20.36
N LEU A 10 26.11 39.95 21.43
CA LEU A 10 25.24 38.91 21.97
C LEU A 10 24.02 38.62 21.05
N ILE A 11 23.41 39.66 20.49
CA ILE A 11 22.31 39.51 19.51
C ILE A 11 22.80 38.85 18.23
N LEU A 12 23.98 39.27 17.73
CA LEU A 12 24.58 38.67 16.54
C LEU A 12 24.95 37.20 16.77
N GLY A 13 25.49 36.86 17.95
CA GLY A 13 25.77 35.48 18.35
C GLY A 13 24.51 34.62 18.47
N PHE A 14 23.41 35.18 19.01
CA PHE A 14 22.12 34.50 19.08
C PHE A 14 21.52 34.23 17.68
N HIS A 15 21.63 35.19 16.76
CA HIS A 15 21.17 35.01 15.37
C HIS A 15 22.03 34.03 14.58
N ILE A 16 23.35 34.03 14.75
CA ILE A 16 24.25 33.04 14.13
C ILE A 16 23.98 31.64 14.70
N SER A 17 23.74 31.52 16.01
CA SER A 17 23.33 30.25 16.64
C SER A 17 21.98 29.78 16.07
N LEU A 18 20.98 30.64 15.96
CA LEU A 18 19.67 30.32 15.39
C LEU A 18 19.75 29.90 13.90
N LEU A 19 20.68 30.49 13.14
CA LEU A 19 20.97 30.11 11.75
C LEU A 19 21.77 28.80 11.64
N LEU A 20 22.61 28.46 12.63
CA LEU A 20 23.34 27.19 12.69
C LEU A 20 22.48 26.01 13.18
N PHE A 21 21.43 26.29 13.97
CA PHE A 21 20.44 25.30 14.42
C PHE A 21 19.28 25.07 13.43
N SER A 22 19.11 25.94 12.42
CA SER A 22 18.21 25.68 11.29
C SER A 22 18.91 24.86 10.21
N ARG A 23 19.40 23.67 10.58
CA ARG A 23 19.47 22.60 9.57
C ARG A 23 18.04 22.28 9.21
N ALA A 24 17.55 22.83 8.10
CA ALA A 24 16.37 22.30 7.46
C ALA A 24 16.61 20.79 7.34
N ALA A 25 15.85 20.00 8.10
CA ALA A 25 15.83 18.57 7.90
C ALA A 25 15.21 18.38 6.51
N PHE A 26 16.05 18.25 5.49
CA PHE A 26 15.63 17.80 4.18
C PHE A 26 15.08 16.39 4.40
N GLY A 27 13.78 16.26 4.28
CA GLY A 27 13.03 15.06 4.57
C GLY A 27 11.61 15.24 4.02
N ALA A 28 10.90 14.14 3.83
CA ALA A 28 9.54 14.16 3.33
C ALA A 28 8.56 13.81 4.44
N LYS A 29 7.44 14.52 4.47
CA LYS A 29 6.30 14.15 5.32
C LYS A 29 5.45 13.12 4.59
N PHE A 30 5.22 11.99 5.24
CA PHE A 30 4.27 10.97 4.79
C PHE A 30 3.00 11.04 5.62
N THR A 31 1.86 11.36 5.00
CA THR A 31 0.54 11.34 5.63
C THR A 31 -0.25 10.13 5.16
N PHE A 32 -0.57 9.23 6.07
CA PHE A 32 -1.42 8.08 5.83
C PHE A 32 -2.87 8.46 6.11
N VAL A 33 -3.77 8.15 5.18
CA VAL A 33 -5.20 8.45 5.30
C VAL A 33 -6.00 7.18 5.06
N ASN A 34 -6.89 6.84 5.99
CA ASN A 34 -7.81 5.73 5.80
C ASN A 34 -9.18 6.26 5.35
N LYS A 35 -9.58 5.96 4.12
CA LYS A 35 -10.93 6.23 3.58
C LYS A 35 -11.76 4.97 3.40
N CYS A 36 -11.28 3.82 3.87
CA CYS A 36 -12.04 2.60 3.91
C CYS A 36 -13.12 2.69 5.01
N GLU A 37 -14.23 1.96 4.84
CA GLU A 37 -15.30 1.84 5.84
C GLU A 37 -14.93 0.91 7.02
N TYR A 38 -13.64 0.61 7.17
CA TYR A 38 -13.10 -0.29 8.18
C TYR A 38 -11.70 0.15 8.59
N THR A 39 -11.25 -0.31 9.74
CA THR A 39 -9.87 -0.08 10.22
C THR A 39 -8.86 -0.76 9.30
N VAL A 40 -7.81 -0.02 8.93
CA VAL A 40 -6.63 -0.55 8.25
C VAL A 40 -5.48 -0.50 9.24
N TRP A 41 -4.57 -1.47 9.18
CA TRP A 41 -3.34 -1.44 9.96
C TRP A 41 -2.15 -1.25 9.04
N PRO A 42 -1.70 -0.02 8.77
CA PRO A 42 -0.55 0.18 7.90
C PRO A 42 0.70 -0.51 8.44
N GLY A 43 1.52 -1.01 7.53
CA GLY A 43 2.87 -1.51 7.79
C GLY A 43 3.89 -0.60 7.12
N ILE A 44 5.05 -0.44 7.76
CA ILE A 44 6.17 0.36 7.28
C ILE A 44 7.43 -0.51 7.35
N LEU A 45 8.10 -0.65 6.21
CA LEU A 45 9.38 -1.31 6.11
C LEU A 45 10.40 -0.37 5.47
N ALA A 46 11.42 0.00 6.24
CA ALA A 46 12.60 0.68 5.70
C ALA A 46 13.50 -0.32 4.98
N ASN A 47 14.04 0.06 3.83
CA ASN A 47 15.01 -0.75 3.10
C ASN A 47 16.37 -0.78 3.82
N ALA A 48 17.22 -1.74 3.43
CA ALA A 48 18.57 -1.85 3.96
C ALA A 48 19.32 -0.51 3.83
N GLY A 49 19.95 -0.07 4.92
CA GLY A 49 20.66 1.22 4.99
C GLY A 49 19.78 2.43 5.31
N SER A 50 18.45 2.31 5.27
CA SER A 50 17.53 3.36 5.71
C SER A 50 17.16 3.18 7.19
N PRO A 51 17.02 4.28 7.97
CA PRO A 51 16.57 4.18 9.34
C PRO A 51 15.10 3.79 9.42
N ARG A 52 14.71 3.09 10.50
CA ARG A 52 13.31 2.92 10.85
C ARG A 52 12.67 4.29 11.10
N LEU A 53 11.39 4.42 10.71
CA LEU A 53 10.58 5.56 11.13
C LEU A 53 10.09 5.34 12.58
N ASP A 54 9.34 6.31 13.12
CA ASP A 54 8.83 6.28 14.50
C ASP A 54 7.91 5.08 14.80
N SER A 55 7.42 4.39 13.76
CA SER A 55 6.66 3.15 13.84
C SER A 55 6.93 2.30 12.58
N THR A 56 6.85 0.99 12.73
CA THR A 56 6.87 -0.02 11.67
C THR A 56 5.49 -0.60 11.39
N GLY A 57 4.48 -0.28 12.20
CA GLY A 57 3.10 -0.62 11.93
C GLY A 57 2.14 -0.13 13.02
N PHE A 58 0.94 0.29 12.63
CA PHE A 58 0.01 0.96 13.52
C PHE A 58 -1.45 0.74 13.12
N GLU A 59 -2.37 1.03 14.04
CA GLU A 59 -3.80 1.07 13.73
C GLU A 59 -4.18 2.43 13.12
N LEU A 60 -5.00 2.39 12.06
CA LEU A 60 -5.56 3.57 11.43
C LEU A 60 -7.07 3.39 11.23
N SER A 61 -7.86 3.93 12.15
CA SER A 61 -9.33 3.84 12.12
C SER A 61 -9.92 4.54 10.88
N GLN A 62 -11.16 4.21 10.54
CA GLN A 62 -11.90 4.85 9.45
C GLN A 62 -11.84 6.39 9.55
N ASP A 63 -11.66 7.05 8.42
CA ASP A 63 -11.63 8.51 8.26
C ASP A 63 -10.56 9.24 9.10
N SER A 64 -9.58 8.51 9.61
CA SER A 64 -8.45 9.06 10.36
C SER A 64 -7.19 9.18 9.50
N SER A 65 -6.21 9.93 10.01
CA SER A 65 -4.91 10.10 9.39
C SER A 65 -3.79 10.09 10.41
N ARG A 66 -2.61 9.61 10.01
CA ARG A 66 -1.37 9.66 10.81
C ARG A 66 -0.20 10.08 9.94
N THR A 67 0.72 10.85 10.51
CA THR A 67 1.85 11.43 9.78
C THR A 67 3.18 10.96 10.34
N PHE A 68 4.16 10.76 9.46
CA PHE A 68 5.55 10.45 9.77
C PHE A 68 6.47 11.38 8.98
N ILE A 69 7.69 11.56 9.47
CA ILE A 69 8.75 12.29 8.78
C ILE A 69 9.84 11.29 8.44
N ALA A 70 10.19 11.18 7.17
CA ALA A 70 11.33 10.41 6.71
C ALA A 70 12.49 11.35 6.38
N PRO A 71 13.74 11.00 6.74
CA PRO A 71 14.89 11.78 6.35
C PRO A 71 15.12 11.74 4.83
N ALA A 72 15.81 12.73 4.28
CA ALA A 72 16.31 12.66 2.91
C ALA A 72 17.21 11.43 2.72
N GLY A 73 17.13 10.81 1.54
CA GLY A 73 17.80 9.53 1.27
C GLY A 73 17.05 8.30 1.77
N TRP A 74 15.92 8.46 2.47
CA TRP A 74 15.15 7.30 2.96
C TRP A 74 14.54 6.50 1.81
N SER A 75 14.67 5.18 1.88
CA SER A 75 14.07 4.23 0.96
C SER A 75 13.30 3.18 1.75
N GLY A 76 12.13 2.79 1.26
CA GLY A 76 11.27 1.82 1.91
C GLY A 76 9.91 1.70 1.25
N ARG A 77 9.03 0.95 1.91
CA ARG A 77 7.70 0.63 1.42
C ARG A 77 6.65 0.65 2.51
N PHE A 78 5.42 0.92 2.08
CA PHE A 78 4.23 0.95 2.90
C PHE A 78 3.14 0.05 2.32
N TRP A 79 2.31 -0.51 3.18
CA TRP A 79 1.13 -1.29 2.77
C TRP A 79 0.02 -1.18 3.82
N GLY A 80 -1.20 -1.58 3.45
CA GLY A 80 -2.32 -1.69 4.38
C GLY A 80 -2.61 -3.15 4.73
N ARG A 81 -2.77 -3.47 6.01
CA ARG A 81 -3.28 -4.76 6.48
C ARG A 81 -4.77 -4.68 6.79
N THR A 82 -5.50 -5.76 6.52
CA THR A 82 -6.96 -5.82 6.74
C THR A 82 -7.37 -7.07 7.51
N GLY A 83 -8.54 -7.01 8.16
CA GLY A 83 -9.08 -8.13 8.95
C GLY A 83 -8.20 -8.51 10.15
N CYS A 84 -7.48 -7.55 10.72
CA CYS A 84 -6.55 -7.80 11.81
C CYS A 84 -7.26 -8.04 13.13
N LYS A 85 -6.72 -8.97 13.91
CA LYS A 85 -7.12 -9.24 15.30
C LYS A 85 -5.86 -9.40 16.14
N PHE A 86 -5.60 -8.42 17.01
CA PHE A 86 -4.49 -8.45 17.95
C PHE A 86 -5.02 -8.64 19.38
N SER A 87 -4.51 -9.64 20.10
CA SER A 87 -4.70 -9.79 21.55
C SER A 87 -3.42 -9.38 22.29
N ASP A 88 -3.46 -9.45 23.61
CA ASP A 88 -2.29 -9.15 24.46
C ASP A 88 -1.14 -10.16 24.26
N GLU A 89 -1.42 -11.35 23.72
CA GLU A 89 -0.43 -12.41 23.48
C GLU A 89 0.07 -12.46 22.03
N SER A 90 -0.83 -12.33 21.05
CA SER A 90 -0.47 -12.35 19.62
C SER A 90 -1.66 -11.94 18.74
N GLY A 91 -1.39 -11.72 17.46
CA GLY A 91 -2.43 -11.48 16.48
C GLY A 91 -1.97 -11.71 15.06
N SER A 92 -2.91 -11.56 14.13
CA SER A 92 -2.67 -11.69 12.70
C SER A 92 -3.68 -10.89 11.91
N CYS A 93 -3.35 -10.65 10.65
CA CYS A 93 -4.21 -10.03 9.65
C CYS A 93 -4.59 -11.03 8.55
N GLN A 94 -5.77 -10.83 7.95
CA GLN A 94 -6.25 -11.65 6.85
C GLN A 94 -5.48 -11.38 5.55
N THR A 95 -5.03 -10.14 5.34
CA THR A 95 -4.25 -9.73 4.17
C THR A 95 -3.09 -8.83 4.59
N GLY A 96 -1.97 -8.94 3.88
CA GLY A 96 -0.76 -8.13 4.10
C GLY A 96 -0.07 -8.36 5.45
N ASP A 97 -0.42 -9.41 6.19
CA ASP A 97 0.15 -9.68 7.50
C ASP A 97 1.67 -9.71 7.45
N CYS A 98 2.35 -9.19 8.49
CA CYS A 98 3.81 -9.14 8.52
C CYS A 98 4.43 -10.20 9.44
N GLY A 99 3.63 -11.14 9.96
CA GLY A 99 4.11 -12.27 10.78
C GLY A 99 4.66 -11.88 12.16
N ALA A 100 4.64 -10.59 12.52
CA ALA A 100 5.21 -10.08 13.76
C ALA A 100 4.33 -10.35 15.00
N GLY A 101 3.12 -10.87 14.81
CA GLY A 101 2.20 -11.16 15.91
C GLY A 101 1.57 -9.93 16.57
N GLN A 102 1.81 -8.73 16.06
CA GLN A 102 1.40 -7.46 16.67
C GLN A 102 1.22 -6.35 15.63
N ALA A 103 0.76 -5.17 16.07
CA ALA A 103 0.59 -4.02 15.19
C ALA A 103 1.93 -3.56 14.57
N GLU A 104 3.01 -3.50 15.34
CA GLU A 104 4.35 -3.20 14.82
C GLU A 104 4.91 -4.37 14.00
N CYS A 105 5.44 -4.10 12.80
CA CYS A 105 6.00 -5.14 11.93
C CYS A 105 7.48 -5.45 12.20
N ASN A 106 8.18 -4.64 12.99
CA ASN A 106 9.53 -4.90 13.50
C ASN A 106 10.57 -5.28 12.43
N GLY A 107 10.46 -4.69 11.23
CA GLY A 107 11.36 -4.95 10.11
C GLY A 107 10.94 -6.11 9.20
N SER A 108 9.82 -6.77 9.49
CA SER A 108 9.20 -7.77 8.61
C SER A 108 8.35 -7.08 7.52
N GLY A 109 8.42 -7.62 6.30
CA GLY A 109 7.60 -7.18 5.17
C GLY A 109 6.20 -7.79 5.19
N ALA A 110 5.34 -7.32 4.29
CA ALA A 110 4.02 -7.91 4.06
C ALA A 110 4.15 -9.33 3.49
N ALA A 111 3.34 -10.26 3.97
CA ALA A 111 3.04 -11.50 3.27
C ALA A 111 2.12 -11.20 2.08
N PRO A 112 2.51 -11.53 0.83
CA PRO A 112 1.65 -11.37 -0.33
C PRO A 112 0.35 -12.18 -0.22
N PRO A 113 -0.76 -11.73 -0.84
CA PRO A 113 -0.87 -10.53 -1.67
C PRO A 113 -1.02 -9.21 -0.89
N ALA A 114 -0.31 -8.17 -1.33
CA ALA A 114 -0.41 -6.83 -0.77
C ALA A 114 -0.12 -5.74 -1.82
N THR A 115 -0.95 -4.69 -1.85
CA THR A 115 -0.65 -3.48 -2.61
C THR A 115 0.40 -2.67 -1.87
N LEU A 116 1.48 -2.31 -2.55
CA LEU A 116 2.63 -1.60 -1.97
C LEU A 116 2.70 -0.17 -2.49
N ALA A 117 3.07 0.77 -1.63
CA ALA A 117 3.59 2.07 -2.04
C ALA A 117 5.09 2.10 -1.74
N GLU A 118 5.91 2.33 -2.75
CA GLU A 118 7.36 2.21 -2.68
C GLU A 118 8.00 3.59 -2.90
N PHE A 119 9.07 3.88 -2.15
CA PHE A 119 9.72 5.19 -2.17
C PHE A 119 11.24 5.06 -2.09
N THR A 120 11.92 5.96 -2.81
CA THR A 120 13.34 6.27 -2.63
C THR A 120 13.49 7.79 -2.70
N LEU A 121 13.72 8.42 -1.55
CA LEU A 121 13.86 9.87 -1.44
C LEU A 121 15.27 10.31 -1.80
N GLY A 122 15.40 11.42 -2.52
CA GLY A 122 16.68 12.00 -2.88
C GLY A 122 17.33 12.76 -1.71
N THR A 123 18.65 12.90 -1.74
CA THR A 123 19.40 13.81 -0.85
C THR A 123 19.56 15.18 -1.49
N GLY A 124 18.45 15.91 -1.66
CA GLY A 124 18.40 17.13 -2.46
C GLY A 124 18.30 16.89 -3.97
N GLY A 125 17.91 15.68 -4.36
CA GLY A 125 17.69 15.27 -5.75
C GLY A 125 16.23 14.93 -6.05
N LEU A 126 16.02 14.06 -7.04
CA LEU A 126 14.70 13.48 -7.32
C LEU A 126 14.39 12.37 -6.33
N ASP A 127 13.14 12.36 -5.89
CA ASP A 127 12.49 11.22 -5.27
C ASP A 127 11.91 10.34 -6.37
N PHE A 128 11.90 9.03 -6.14
CA PHE A 128 11.25 8.02 -6.97
C PHE A 128 10.19 7.33 -6.13
N TYR A 129 8.98 7.21 -6.68
CA TYR A 129 7.87 6.58 -5.99
C TYR A 129 6.88 5.93 -6.95
N ASP A 130 6.19 4.92 -6.46
CA ASP A 130 5.18 4.19 -7.20
C ASP A 130 4.20 3.46 -6.26
N VAL A 131 3.08 3.02 -6.82
CA VAL A 131 2.25 1.97 -6.24
C VAL A 131 2.42 0.71 -7.07
N SER A 132 2.73 -0.39 -6.42
CA SER A 132 3.11 -1.65 -7.02
C SER A 132 2.14 -2.77 -6.67
N LEU A 133 1.77 -3.54 -7.70
CA LEU A 133 0.94 -4.75 -7.66
C LEU A 133 1.75 -6.00 -8.00
N VAL A 134 3.08 -5.90 -8.03
CA VAL A 134 4.00 -7.02 -8.28
C VAL A 134 3.77 -8.13 -7.25
N ASP A 135 3.56 -7.74 -5.99
CA ASP A 135 3.24 -8.63 -4.87
C ASP A 135 1.73 -8.85 -4.71
N GLY A 136 0.93 -8.56 -5.73
CA GLY A 136 -0.52 -8.71 -5.71
C GLY A 136 -1.27 -7.47 -5.23
N TYR A 137 -2.54 -7.68 -4.90
CA TYR A 137 -3.48 -6.63 -4.51
C TYR A 137 -4.32 -7.08 -3.32
N ASN A 138 -4.56 -6.19 -2.36
CA ASN A 138 -5.51 -6.47 -1.28
C ASN A 138 -6.51 -5.32 -1.05
N LEU A 139 -6.09 -4.06 -1.17
CA LEU A 139 -6.99 -2.91 -1.08
C LEU A 139 -6.57 -1.76 -2.02
N PRO A 140 -7.51 -0.87 -2.41
CA PRO A 140 -7.20 0.27 -3.25
C PRO A 140 -6.25 1.24 -2.53
N MET A 141 -5.28 1.79 -3.26
CA MET A 141 -4.28 2.71 -2.71
C MET A 141 -3.90 3.76 -3.75
N ILE A 142 -3.73 5.01 -3.30
CA ILE A 142 -3.14 6.09 -4.10
C ILE A 142 -2.08 6.83 -3.30
N VAL A 143 -1.03 7.25 -3.98
CA VAL A 143 -0.03 8.19 -3.50
C VAL A 143 -0.18 9.50 -4.25
N GLU A 144 -0.32 10.59 -3.51
CA GLU A 144 -0.42 11.94 -4.03
C GLU A 144 0.66 12.83 -3.42
N THR A 145 1.23 13.74 -4.21
CA THR A 145 2.26 14.68 -3.75
C THR A 145 1.64 16.01 -3.36
N SER A 146 2.19 16.66 -2.34
CA SER A 146 1.88 18.03 -1.95
C SER A 146 3.14 18.88 -2.07
N GLY A 147 3.06 19.97 -2.85
CA GLY A 147 4.22 20.80 -3.17
C GLY A 147 5.17 20.11 -4.15
N GLY A 148 6.47 20.39 -4.00
CA GLY A 148 7.53 19.87 -4.86
C GLY A 148 7.56 20.45 -6.28
N SER A 149 8.51 19.96 -7.07
CA SER A 149 8.71 20.35 -8.47
C SER A 149 9.12 19.15 -9.33
N GLY A 150 8.84 19.21 -10.63
CA GLY A 150 9.00 18.09 -11.56
C GLY A 150 7.66 17.51 -12.00
N MET A 151 7.60 16.20 -12.25
CA MET A 151 6.37 15.54 -12.71
C MET A 151 5.31 15.49 -11.60
N CYS A 152 5.71 15.05 -10.39
CA CYS A 152 4.88 15.05 -9.18
C CYS A 152 3.45 14.53 -9.42
N ALA A 153 3.32 13.50 -10.26
CA ALA A 153 2.03 12.95 -10.64
C ALA A 153 1.63 11.86 -9.65
N SER A 154 0.34 11.75 -9.37
CA SER A 154 -0.14 10.69 -8.47
C SER A 154 0.00 9.31 -9.13
N THR A 155 0.13 8.29 -8.29
CA THR A 155 0.30 6.89 -8.66
C THR A 155 -0.61 6.02 -7.79
N GLY A 156 -1.14 4.93 -8.32
CA GLY A 156 -2.10 4.13 -7.57
C GLY A 156 -3.15 3.39 -8.36
N CYS A 157 -3.90 2.60 -7.59
CA CYS A 157 -4.94 1.70 -8.01
C CYS A 157 -6.21 2.01 -7.23
N VAL A 158 -7.15 2.74 -7.84
CA VAL A 158 -8.44 3.11 -7.24
C VAL A 158 -9.54 2.07 -7.52
N THR A 159 -9.31 1.22 -8.51
CA THR A 159 -10.22 0.13 -8.89
C THR A 159 -10.15 -0.98 -7.84
N ASP A 160 -11.32 -1.52 -7.47
CA ASP A 160 -11.40 -2.72 -6.61
C ASP A 160 -11.07 -3.98 -7.43
N LEU A 161 -9.79 -4.33 -7.47
CA LEU A 161 -9.27 -5.49 -8.20
C LEU A 161 -9.76 -6.82 -7.63
N ASN A 162 -10.17 -6.89 -6.36
CA ASN A 162 -10.69 -8.13 -5.76
C ASN A 162 -11.96 -8.60 -6.46
N ARG A 163 -12.77 -7.66 -6.97
CA ARG A 163 -14.01 -7.97 -7.74
C ARG A 163 -13.73 -8.49 -9.14
N LEU A 164 -12.57 -8.17 -9.70
CA LEU A 164 -12.11 -8.58 -11.02
C LEU A 164 -11.17 -9.78 -10.96
N CYS A 165 -10.77 -10.19 -9.76
CA CYS A 165 -9.76 -11.21 -9.55
C CYS A 165 -10.20 -12.58 -10.10
N PRO A 166 -9.43 -13.17 -11.06
CA PRO A 166 -9.65 -14.53 -11.55
C PRO A 166 -9.59 -15.54 -10.42
N SER A 167 -10.37 -16.63 -10.55
CA SER A 167 -10.51 -17.65 -9.50
C SER A 167 -9.17 -18.20 -8.99
N GLU A 168 -8.24 -18.43 -9.91
CA GLU A 168 -6.92 -18.99 -9.70
C GLU A 168 -5.95 -18.03 -8.99
N LEU A 169 -6.28 -16.73 -8.92
CA LEU A 169 -5.51 -15.71 -8.21
C LEU A 169 -6.17 -15.28 -6.90
N ARG A 170 -7.38 -15.72 -6.58
CA ARG A 170 -8.09 -15.28 -5.36
C ARG A 170 -7.39 -15.81 -4.10
N ALA A 171 -7.23 -14.93 -3.12
CA ALA A 171 -6.71 -15.25 -1.80
C ALA A 171 -7.57 -14.63 -0.69
N GLY A 172 -7.35 -15.06 0.56
CA GLY A 172 -8.04 -14.50 1.73
C GLY A 172 -9.56 -14.54 1.63
N GLY A 173 -10.15 -15.61 1.05
CA GLY A 173 -11.60 -15.70 0.84
C GLY A 173 -12.18 -14.71 -0.18
N GLY A 174 -11.33 -14.17 -1.07
CA GLY A 174 -11.71 -13.13 -2.04
C GLY A 174 -11.42 -11.70 -1.57
N ALA A 175 -10.81 -11.54 -0.39
CA ALA A 175 -10.36 -10.24 0.12
C ALA A 175 -9.03 -9.76 -0.48
N ALA A 176 -8.37 -10.60 -1.28
CA ALA A 176 -7.13 -10.24 -1.96
C ALA A 176 -6.95 -11.02 -3.28
N CYS A 177 -6.07 -10.51 -4.14
CA CYS A 177 -5.73 -11.07 -5.44
C CYS A 177 -4.21 -11.23 -5.57
N LYS A 178 -3.74 -12.47 -5.73
CA LYS A 178 -2.34 -12.80 -5.99
C LYS A 178 -1.90 -12.24 -7.34
N SER A 179 -0.63 -11.85 -7.44
CA SER A 179 0.01 -11.72 -8.75
C SER A 179 0.27 -13.12 -9.34
N ALA A 180 0.60 -13.19 -10.62
CA ALA A 180 0.94 -14.47 -11.26
C ALA A 180 2.24 -15.08 -10.69
N CYS A 181 3.19 -14.25 -10.26
CA CYS A 181 4.40 -14.75 -9.60
C CYS A 181 4.03 -15.46 -8.29
N GLU A 182 3.25 -14.79 -7.43
CA GLU A 182 2.81 -15.35 -6.15
C GLU A 182 1.89 -16.58 -6.31
N ALA A 183 1.09 -16.66 -7.38
CA ALA A 183 0.21 -17.80 -7.60
C ALA A 183 0.92 -19.02 -8.18
N PHE A 184 1.91 -18.84 -9.06
CA PHE A 184 2.46 -19.93 -9.86
C PHE A 184 3.96 -20.16 -9.67
N GLY A 185 4.71 -19.20 -9.13
CA GLY A 185 6.17 -19.31 -8.88
C GLY A 185 7.01 -19.52 -10.13
N ARG A 186 6.47 -19.21 -11.32
CA ARG A 186 7.14 -19.49 -12.60
C ARG A 186 8.11 -18.36 -12.96
N PRO A 187 9.32 -18.66 -13.48
CA PRO A 187 10.33 -17.65 -13.79
C PRO A 187 9.85 -16.53 -14.72
N GLU A 188 8.98 -16.84 -15.68
CA GLU A 188 8.39 -15.84 -16.60
C GLU A 188 7.39 -14.89 -15.94
N TYR A 189 6.81 -15.25 -14.79
CA TYR A 189 5.93 -14.37 -14.03
C TYR A 189 6.70 -13.61 -12.95
N CYS A 190 7.74 -14.23 -12.40
CA CYS A 190 8.59 -13.64 -11.36
C CYS A 190 9.80 -12.87 -11.92
N CYS A 191 9.98 -12.85 -13.25
CA CYS A 191 11.12 -12.24 -13.92
C CYS A 191 12.47 -12.67 -13.34
N SER A 192 12.66 -13.98 -13.22
CA SER A 192 13.86 -14.58 -12.64
C SER A 192 14.55 -15.54 -13.62
N GLY A 193 15.80 -15.92 -13.32
CA GLY A 193 16.59 -16.81 -14.19
C GLY A 193 16.70 -16.27 -15.61
N SER A 194 16.31 -17.05 -16.63
CA SER A 194 16.35 -16.60 -18.03
C SER A 194 15.42 -15.41 -18.33
N PHE A 195 14.50 -15.07 -17.43
CA PHE A 195 13.58 -13.95 -17.52
C PHE A 195 14.02 -12.75 -16.67
N SER A 196 15.26 -12.71 -16.17
CA SER A 196 15.78 -11.62 -15.31
C SER A 196 16.17 -10.34 -16.05
N SER A 197 15.55 -10.06 -17.20
CA SER A 197 15.77 -8.81 -17.92
C SER A 197 14.46 -8.32 -18.53
N PRO A 198 14.31 -7.00 -18.74
CA PRO A 198 13.14 -6.46 -19.44
C PRO A 198 12.96 -7.01 -20.86
N ALA A 199 14.06 -7.39 -21.52
CA ALA A 199 14.00 -7.98 -22.86
C ALA A 199 13.41 -9.40 -22.86
N SER A 200 13.61 -10.15 -21.77
CA SER A 200 13.20 -11.54 -21.65
C SER A 200 11.90 -11.74 -20.86
N CYS A 201 11.63 -10.95 -19.81
CA CYS A 201 10.34 -10.99 -19.10
C CYS A 201 9.30 -10.11 -19.79
N ARG A 202 8.29 -10.74 -20.40
CA ARG A 202 7.21 -10.02 -21.08
C ARG A 202 5.94 -9.94 -20.23
N PRO A 203 5.08 -8.93 -20.42
CA PRO A 203 3.80 -8.86 -19.75
C PRO A 203 2.96 -10.12 -20.01
N SER A 204 2.41 -10.71 -18.95
CA SER A 204 1.48 -11.84 -19.03
C SER A 204 0.04 -11.37 -19.15
N VAL A 205 -0.89 -12.29 -19.43
CA VAL A 205 -2.34 -11.99 -19.39
C VAL A 205 -2.78 -11.48 -18.00
N TYR A 206 -2.14 -11.94 -16.93
CA TYR A 206 -2.44 -11.53 -15.56
C TYR A 206 -1.92 -10.13 -15.25
N SER A 207 -0.67 -9.81 -15.61
CA SER A 207 -0.12 -8.47 -15.40
C SER A 207 -0.83 -7.43 -16.28
N GLN A 208 -1.19 -7.79 -17.51
CA GLN A 208 -2.00 -6.92 -18.37
C GLN A 208 -3.39 -6.65 -17.79
N MET A 209 -4.00 -7.62 -17.08
CA MET A 209 -5.27 -7.40 -16.38
C MET A 209 -5.11 -6.40 -15.23
N PHE A 210 -4.05 -6.54 -14.42
CA PHE A 210 -3.73 -5.57 -13.35
C PHE A 210 -3.47 -4.18 -13.92
N LYS A 211 -2.65 -4.08 -14.97
CA LYS A 211 -2.35 -2.80 -15.65
C LYS A 211 -3.59 -2.16 -16.25
N SER A 212 -4.49 -2.94 -16.84
CA SER A 212 -5.74 -2.44 -17.42
C SER A 212 -6.67 -1.86 -16.35
N ALA A 213 -6.75 -2.50 -15.19
CA ALA A 213 -7.53 -2.00 -14.06
C ALA A 213 -6.89 -0.78 -13.38
N CYS A 214 -5.55 -0.76 -13.33
CA CYS A 214 -4.75 0.20 -12.59
C CYS A 214 -3.55 0.67 -13.43
N PRO A 215 -3.78 1.55 -14.43
CA PRO A 215 -2.78 1.92 -15.42
C PRO A 215 -1.60 2.72 -14.86
N ARG A 216 -1.77 3.32 -13.67
CA ARG A 216 -0.75 4.10 -12.97
C ARG A 216 -0.11 3.33 -11.81
N SER A 217 -0.02 2.02 -11.93
CA SER A 217 0.65 1.15 -10.96
C SER A 217 1.53 0.14 -11.69
N TYR A 218 2.61 -0.29 -11.04
CA TYR A 218 3.39 -1.45 -11.50
C TYR A 218 2.52 -2.70 -11.45
N SER A 219 2.45 -3.43 -12.57
CA SER A 219 1.69 -4.67 -12.68
C SER A 219 2.55 -5.93 -12.69
N TYR A 220 3.85 -5.79 -12.95
CA TYR A 220 4.89 -6.83 -12.85
C TYR A 220 6.28 -6.17 -12.75
N ALA A 221 7.32 -6.97 -12.49
CA ALA A 221 8.65 -6.46 -12.11
C ALA A 221 9.29 -5.52 -13.15
N TYR A 222 9.12 -5.78 -14.45
CA TYR A 222 9.66 -4.93 -15.52
C TYR A 222 8.58 -4.19 -16.29
N ASP A 223 7.51 -3.77 -15.61
CA ASP A 223 6.50 -2.90 -16.21
C ASP A 223 7.12 -1.62 -16.77
N ASP A 224 6.43 -1.02 -17.72
CA ASP A 224 6.97 0.10 -18.46
C ASP A 224 7.13 1.37 -17.58
N PRO A 225 7.95 2.36 -18.00
CA PRO A 225 8.26 3.56 -17.22
C PRO A 225 7.04 4.44 -16.86
N THR A 226 5.84 4.16 -17.38
CA THR A 226 4.62 4.88 -16.95
C THR A 226 4.24 4.59 -15.49
N SER A 227 4.92 3.66 -14.83
CA SER A 227 4.63 3.24 -13.46
C SER A 227 5.60 3.83 -12.41
N THR A 228 6.75 4.40 -12.77
CA THR A 228 7.63 5.14 -11.83
C THR A 228 7.44 6.64 -11.98
N PHE A 229 7.22 7.30 -10.85
CA PHE A 229 6.98 8.73 -10.79
C PHE A 229 8.12 9.42 -10.05
N THR A 230 8.44 10.64 -10.48
CA THR A 230 9.48 11.44 -9.85
C THR A 230 8.96 12.79 -9.41
N CYS A 231 9.52 13.27 -8.31
CA CYS A 231 9.24 14.60 -7.78
C CYS A 231 10.45 15.08 -6.98
N SER A 232 10.61 16.37 -6.75
CA SER A 232 11.68 16.90 -5.90
C SER A 232 11.09 17.82 -4.84
N GLY A 233 11.42 17.57 -3.56
CA GLY A 233 11.03 18.41 -2.44
C GLY A 233 9.53 18.40 -2.14
N ALA A 234 8.88 17.24 -2.31
CA ALA A 234 7.46 17.05 -2.00
C ALA A 234 7.23 16.35 -0.66
N ASP A 235 6.04 16.61 -0.11
CA ASP A 235 5.40 15.73 0.86
C ASP A 235 4.48 14.74 0.14
N TYR A 236 4.17 13.62 0.79
CA TYR A 236 3.40 12.53 0.19
C TYR A 236 2.20 12.16 1.06
N THR A 237 1.06 11.91 0.43
CA THR A 237 -0.14 11.38 1.07
C THR A 237 -0.45 10.00 0.51
N VAL A 238 -0.43 8.99 1.38
CA VAL A 238 -0.83 7.60 1.06
C VAL A 238 -2.26 7.41 1.53
N THR A 239 -3.19 7.28 0.58
CA THR A 239 -4.62 7.11 0.89
C THR A 239 -5.07 5.69 0.57
N PHE A 240 -5.62 5.00 1.58
CA PHE A 240 -6.29 3.71 1.43
C PHE A 240 -7.77 3.92 1.10
N CYS A 241 -8.30 3.13 0.16
CA CYS A 241 -9.66 3.24 -0.38
C CYS A 241 -10.04 4.68 -0.81
N PRO A 242 -9.26 5.36 -1.68
CA PRO A 242 -9.59 6.71 -2.12
C PRO A 242 -10.97 6.75 -2.78
N SER A 243 -11.76 7.78 -2.46
CA SER A 243 -13.05 7.98 -3.09
C SER A 243 -12.88 8.21 -4.59
N THR A 244 -13.65 7.51 -5.42
CA THR A 244 -13.79 7.91 -6.82
C THR A 244 -14.55 9.24 -6.88
N PRO A 245 -14.20 10.17 -7.78
CA PRO A 245 -14.90 11.47 -7.91
C PRO A 245 -16.42 11.36 -8.09
N SER A 246 -16.93 10.19 -8.47
CA SER A 246 -18.34 9.93 -8.78
C SER A 246 -19.26 9.76 -7.56
N GLN A 247 -18.73 9.60 -6.33
CA GLN A 247 -19.56 9.28 -5.15
C GLN A 247 -19.82 10.48 -4.22
N LYS A 248 -19.29 11.68 -4.51
CA LYS A 248 -19.45 12.84 -3.61
C LYS A 248 -20.64 13.76 -3.93
N SER A 249 -21.41 13.49 -4.98
CA SER A 249 -22.59 14.32 -5.34
C SER A 249 -23.90 13.53 -5.23
N SER A 250 -24.36 13.29 -4.00
CA SER A 250 -25.78 13.01 -3.71
C SER A 250 -26.07 13.05 -2.21
N ARG A 251 -25.52 14.03 -1.49
CA ARG A 251 -26.03 14.40 -0.17
C ARG A 251 -25.97 15.91 -0.03
N ASP A 252 -26.93 16.57 -0.66
CA ASP A 252 -27.31 17.93 -0.31
C ASP A 252 -28.80 17.90 0.10
N PRO A 253 -29.19 18.52 1.23
CA PRO A 253 -30.54 18.48 1.73
C PRO A 253 -31.44 19.47 0.97
N THR A 254 -32.64 19.02 0.63
CA THR A 254 -33.67 19.82 -0.04
C THR A 254 -34.01 21.08 0.78
N PRO A 255 -33.92 22.30 0.22
CA PRO A 255 -34.39 23.49 0.90
C PRO A 255 -35.92 23.58 0.84
N VAL A 256 -36.54 23.66 2.01
CA VAL A 256 -37.97 23.95 2.20
C VAL A 256 -38.24 25.37 1.72
N MET A 257 -39.08 25.53 0.69
CA MET A 257 -39.49 26.84 0.20
C MET A 257 -40.81 27.24 0.87
N ALA A 258 -40.75 28.30 1.69
CA ALA A 258 -41.87 28.91 2.37
C ALA A 258 -42.76 29.72 1.40
N THR A 259 -44.07 29.63 1.61
CA THR A 259 -45.13 30.36 0.90
C THR A 259 -45.25 31.81 1.41
N PRO A 260 -45.64 32.76 0.54
CA PRO A 260 -46.39 33.92 1.03
C PRO A 260 -47.61 34.31 0.17
N GLY A 261 -48.73 34.59 0.86
CA GLY A 261 -49.63 35.72 0.55
C GLY A 261 -50.93 35.44 -0.22
N THR A 262 -52.05 35.43 0.51
CA THR A 262 -53.44 35.66 0.03
C THR A 262 -53.69 37.10 -0.43
N PRO A 263 -54.71 37.35 -1.29
CA PRO A 263 -55.92 38.01 -0.76
C PRO A 263 -57.28 37.53 -1.33
N ASN A 264 -58.26 37.46 -0.41
CA ASN A 264 -59.72 37.70 -0.48
C ASN A 264 -60.53 37.48 -1.78
N ALA A 265 -61.57 36.62 -1.71
CA ALA A 265 -62.99 37.00 -1.46
C ALA A 265 -63.98 36.02 -2.12
N ASP A 266 -65.09 35.78 -1.42
CA ASP A 266 -66.38 35.20 -1.87
C ASP A 266 -66.39 33.67 -2.13
N GLY A 267 -67.33 32.85 -1.66
CA GLY A 267 -68.53 33.05 -0.87
C GLY A 267 -69.18 31.68 -0.60
N SER A 268 -69.80 31.56 0.57
CA SER A 268 -71.01 30.79 0.85
C SER A 268 -71.08 29.25 0.68
N LEU A 269 -71.39 28.63 1.84
CA LEU A 269 -72.48 27.69 2.15
C LEU A 269 -72.23 26.17 2.15
N ALA A 270 -72.49 25.63 3.36
CA ALA A 270 -73.04 24.31 3.72
C ALA A 270 -72.17 23.07 3.40
N GLY A 271 -71.94 22.14 4.31
CA GLY A 271 -72.49 21.84 5.63
C GLY A 271 -72.30 20.33 5.86
N SER A 272 -72.02 19.93 7.12
CA SER A 272 -72.27 18.61 7.75
C SER A 272 -71.98 17.31 6.97
N ASP A 273 -71.40 16.25 7.49
CA ASP A 273 -71.22 15.81 8.87
C ASP A 273 -70.31 14.55 8.89
N THR A 274 -69.56 14.42 9.98
CA THR A 274 -69.22 13.20 10.74
C THR A 274 -68.60 11.93 10.10
N THR A 275 -67.46 11.52 10.72
CA THR A 275 -67.07 10.15 11.17
C THR A 275 -67.03 9.02 10.12
N GLY A 276 -66.01 8.17 10.00
CA GLY A 276 -65.01 7.67 10.94
C GLY A 276 -64.69 6.22 10.52
N MET A 277 -63.48 5.77 10.83
CA MET A 277 -62.97 4.39 10.76
C MET A 277 -62.84 3.66 9.40
N SER A 278 -61.58 3.46 9.02
CA SER A 278 -60.87 2.17 8.84
C SER A 278 -61.65 0.92 8.41
N GLY A 279 -61.17 0.27 7.35
CA GLY A 279 -61.56 -1.09 6.96
C GLY A 279 -60.82 -1.55 5.70
N SER A 280 -59.74 -2.28 5.91
CA SER A 280 -59.05 -3.14 4.93
C SER A 280 -59.93 -4.30 4.48
N GLU A 281 -59.89 -4.68 3.19
CA GLU A 281 -59.78 -6.09 2.74
C GLU A 281 -59.74 -6.27 1.20
N THR A 282 -58.99 -7.29 0.79
CA THR A 282 -59.23 -8.29 -0.29
C THR A 282 -58.85 -8.05 -1.77
N GLY A 283 -58.30 -9.14 -2.35
CA GLY A 283 -58.12 -9.42 -3.77
C GLY A 283 -56.76 -10.07 -4.07
N SER A 284 -56.48 -11.34 -3.72
CA SER A 284 -56.92 -12.63 -4.29
C SER A 284 -56.33 -13.00 -5.67
N GLY A 285 -55.72 -14.20 -5.75
CA GLY A 285 -55.36 -14.97 -6.95
C GLY A 285 -53.86 -15.29 -7.03
N SER A 286 -53.30 -16.38 -6.48
CA SER A 286 -53.44 -17.81 -6.84
C SER A 286 -53.32 -18.03 -8.36
N GLY A 287 -52.38 -18.78 -8.94
CA GLY A 287 -51.58 -19.91 -8.47
C GLY A 287 -51.65 -21.04 -9.52
N LEU A 288 -50.71 -21.99 -9.46
CA LEU A 288 -50.54 -23.24 -10.25
C LEU A 288 -49.58 -23.14 -11.46
N THR A 289 -48.70 -24.08 -11.80
CA THR A 289 -47.89 -25.17 -11.17
C THR A 289 -47.46 -26.11 -12.31
N GLY A 290 -46.32 -26.81 -12.15
CA GLY A 290 -46.02 -28.10 -12.80
C GLY A 290 -44.84 -28.05 -13.78
N MET A 291 -43.61 -28.39 -13.40
CA MET A 291 -42.98 -29.70 -13.06
C MET A 291 -42.31 -30.41 -14.25
N GLY A 292 -41.02 -30.76 -14.06
CA GLY A 292 -40.48 -32.07 -14.43
C GLY A 292 -39.27 -32.09 -15.38
N GLY A 293 -38.14 -32.67 -14.93
CA GLY A 293 -37.06 -33.13 -15.83
C GLY A 293 -35.70 -33.39 -15.17
N SER A 294 -35.52 -34.57 -14.58
CA SER A 294 -34.22 -35.12 -14.15
C SER A 294 -33.57 -35.94 -15.29
N GLY A 295 -32.23 -36.02 -15.32
CA GLY A 295 -31.50 -36.91 -16.21
C GLY A 295 -30.15 -37.33 -15.63
N THR A 296 -29.99 -38.63 -15.39
CA THR A 296 -28.75 -39.35 -15.06
C THR A 296 -28.35 -40.24 -16.24
N GLY A 297 -27.06 -40.42 -16.49
CA GLY A 297 -26.52 -41.42 -17.43
C GLY A 297 -25.06 -41.76 -17.14
N SER A 298 -24.73 -43.06 -17.20
CA SER A 298 -23.42 -43.65 -16.88
C SER A 298 -22.86 -44.49 -18.05
N ALA A 299 -21.52 -44.64 -18.05
CA ALA A 299 -20.70 -45.82 -18.38
C ALA A 299 -20.15 -46.10 -19.81
N SER A 300 -18.92 -46.68 -19.77
CA SER A 300 -18.12 -47.43 -20.77
C SER A 300 -17.17 -46.58 -21.64
N GLY A 301 -15.85 -46.81 -21.79
CA GLY A 301 -14.97 -47.94 -21.49
C GLY A 301 -14.12 -48.24 -22.73
N LEU A 302 -12.80 -48.00 -22.71
CA LEU A 302 -11.84 -48.64 -23.63
C LEU A 302 -10.45 -48.78 -22.99
N THR A 303 -9.85 -49.92 -23.26
CA THR A 303 -8.63 -50.55 -22.74
C THR A 303 -7.32 -50.03 -23.37
N GLY A 304 -6.20 -50.11 -22.63
CA GLY A 304 -4.86 -49.86 -23.19
C GLY A 304 -3.65 -49.93 -22.24
N ILE A 305 -3.43 -51.09 -21.60
CA ILE A 305 -2.16 -51.82 -21.35
C ILE A 305 -0.81 -51.06 -21.17
N GLY A 306 -0.16 -51.31 -20.02
CA GLY A 306 1.31 -51.51 -19.86
C GLY A 306 2.12 -50.25 -19.49
N GLY A 307 3.06 -50.25 -18.54
CA GLY A 307 3.64 -51.30 -17.71
C GLY A 307 4.64 -50.66 -16.73
N SER A 308 4.85 -51.35 -15.61
CA SER A 308 5.83 -51.03 -14.57
C SER A 308 7.26 -51.17 -15.08
N GLY A 309 8.15 -50.28 -14.63
CA GLY A 309 9.58 -50.35 -14.90
C GLY A 309 10.38 -49.66 -13.80
N THR A 310 10.57 -50.36 -12.68
CA THR A 310 11.64 -50.09 -11.72
C THR A 310 12.98 -50.45 -12.37
N ALA A 311 13.90 -49.49 -12.45
CA ALA A 311 15.31 -49.77 -12.71
C ALA A 311 16.18 -48.85 -11.85
N SER A 312 16.59 -49.40 -10.71
CA SER A 312 17.77 -49.01 -9.96
C SER A 312 19.03 -49.36 -10.76
N VAL A 313 19.88 -48.38 -11.06
CA VAL A 313 21.31 -48.59 -11.29
C VAL A 313 22.09 -47.48 -10.59
N SER A 314 22.92 -47.94 -9.65
CA SER A 314 23.96 -47.24 -8.93
C SER A 314 25.16 -46.96 -9.83
N GLY A 315 25.88 -45.84 -9.64
CA GLY A 315 27.24 -45.71 -10.19
C GLY A 315 27.81 -44.31 -10.38
N ILE A 316 28.09 -43.60 -9.27
CA ILE A 316 29.32 -42.84 -8.90
C ILE A 316 29.96 -41.83 -9.89
N SER A 317 30.42 -40.73 -9.25
CA SER A 317 31.34 -39.65 -9.69
C SER A 317 30.68 -38.49 -10.43
N GLY A 318 30.82 -37.22 -10.05
CA GLY A 318 31.66 -36.57 -9.07
C GLY A 318 31.93 -35.15 -9.57
N SER A 319 31.36 -34.14 -8.93
CA SER A 319 31.84 -32.75 -8.91
C SER A 319 30.83 -31.91 -8.15
N VAL A 320 31.21 -31.53 -6.92
CA VAL A 320 30.57 -30.43 -6.19
C VAL A 320 30.91 -29.17 -6.97
N SER A 321 29.94 -28.61 -7.67
CA SER A 321 30.02 -27.24 -8.19
C SER A 321 29.26 -26.35 -7.21
N GLU A 322 30.04 -25.62 -6.42
CA GLU A 322 29.66 -24.41 -5.68
C GLU A 322 28.61 -23.59 -6.45
N PRO A 323 27.52 -23.10 -5.82
CA PRO A 323 26.78 -22.01 -6.43
C PRO A 323 27.59 -20.73 -6.24
N GLU A 324 28.05 -20.15 -7.34
CA GLU A 324 28.60 -18.79 -7.35
C GLU A 324 27.56 -17.85 -6.73
N TYR A 325 27.89 -17.30 -5.56
CA TYR A 325 27.19 -16.18 -4.97
C TYR A 325 27.39 -14.96 -5.89
N GLY A 326 26.42 -14.74 -6.78
CA GLY A 326 26.30 -13.50 -7.52
C GLY A 326 26.03 -12.36 -6.54
N THR A 327 27.07 -11.59 -6.24
CA THR A 327 26.96 -10.32 -5.51
C THR A 327 26.11 -9.37 -6.35
N GLY A 328 24.81 -9.28 -6.05
CA GLY A 328 23.90 -8.31 -6.64
C GLY A 328 24.21 -6.91 -6.10
N SER A 329 25.25 -6.29 -6.64
CA SER A 329 25.60 -4.89 -6.39
C SER A 329 25.44 -4.11 -7.69
N GLU A 330 24.23 -3.66 -8.03
CA GLU A 330 24.11 -2.66 -9.10
C GLU A 330 23.17 -1.53 -8.70
N ALA A 331 23.80 -0.36 -8.60
CA ALA A 331 23.24 0.95 -8.36
C ALA A 331 22.62 1.52 -9.65
N MET A 332 21.67 2.43 -9.47
CA MET A 332 21.00 3.20 -10.53
C MET A 332 21.98 3.75 -11.57
N LEU A 333 21.69 3.54 -12.86
CA LEU A 333 22.30 4.28 -13.96
C LEU A 333 21.65 5.67 -14.10
N ALA A 334 22.45 6.64 -14.57
CA ALA A 334 22.11 8.05 -14.65
C ALA A 334 21.04 8.41 -15.71
N ASP A 335 20.46 7.42 -16.40
CA ASP A 335 19.46 7.58 -17.46
C ASP A 335 18.04 7.09 -17.07
N GLY A 336 17.82 6.69 -15.81
CA GLY A 336 16.47 6.57 -15.23
C GLY A 336 15.77 5.22 -15.43
N SER A 337 16.49 4.12 -15.59
CA SER A 337 15.97 2.73 -15.54
C SER A 337 16.99 1.87 -14.75
N TYR A 338 16.73 0.95 -13.81
CA TYR A 338 15.57 0.21 -13.29
C TYR A 338 15.73 0.05 -11.75
N LEU A 339 14.64 0.21 -10.96
CA LEU A 339 14.57 -0.17 -9.52
C LEU A 339 13.97 -1.56 -9.27
N ALA A 340 13.70 -2.33 -10.34
CA ALA A 340 13.02 -3.63 -10.26
C ALA A 340 13.76 -4.73 -9.47
N GLY A 341 14.97 -4.47 -8.96
CA GLY A 341 15.77 -5.43 -8.21
C GLY A 341 15.62 -5.38 -6.69
N LEU A 342 14.99 -4.36 -6.10
CA LEU A 342 14.88 -4.26 -4.63
C LEU A 342 13.67 -5.01 -4.04
N ALA A 343 12.71 -5.44 -4.88
CA ALA A 343 11.48 -6.09 -4.42
C ALA A 343 11.62 -7.59 -4.10
N MET A 344 12.67 -8.27 -4.59
CA MET A 344 12.88 -9.71 -4.37
C MET A 344 13.88 -9.99 -3.22
N GLY A 345 13.54 -9.57 -2.01
CA GLY A 345 14.29 -9.92 -0.80
C GLY A 345 13.64 -11.08 -0.05
N ASP A 346 14.04 -12.31 -0.37
CA ASP A 346 13.64 -13.51 0.38
C ASP A 346 14.22 -13.46 1.81
N SER A 347 13.36 -13.47 2.82
CA SER A 347 13.75 -13.47 4.22
C SER A 347 14.03 -14.90 4.70
N SER A 348 15.23 -15.42 4.42
CA SER A 348 15.74 -16.62 5.10
C SER A 348 16.42 -16.20 6.40
N GLY A 349 15.79 -16.50 7.54
CA GLY A 349 16.32 -16.21 8.87
C GLY A 349 17.66 -16.92 9.13
N VAL A 350 18.70 -16.14 9.40
CA VAL A 350 19.91 -16.62 10.07
C VAL A 350 20.21 -15.67 11.22
N SER A 351 20.09 -16.21 12.42
CA SER A 351 20.51 -15.60 13.67
C SER A 351 22.04 -15.56 13.72
N GLU A 352 22.64 -14.37 13.71
CA GLU A 352 23.99 -14.18 14.25
C GLU A 352 24.01 -13.09 15.32
N THR A 353 24.35 -13.54 16.51
CA THR A 353 24.74 -12.75 17.67
C THR A 353 26.12 -12.14 17.43
N SER A 354 26.25 -10.82 17.53
CA SER A 354 27.54 -10.25 17.93
C SER A 354 27.34 -8.96 18.73
N ALA A 355 27.88 -9.03 19.94
CA ALA A 355 27.81 -8.04 20.99
C ALA A 355 28.82 -6.88 20.80
N LEU A 356 28.54 -5.79 21.52
CA LEU A 356 29.42 -4.68 21.88
C LEU A 356 29.97 -3.77 20.76
N ARG A 357 29.52 -2.51 20.78
CA ARG A 357 30.38 -1.33 21.02
C ARG A 357 29.54 -0.12 21.43
N SER A 358 29.39 0.05 22.73
CA SER A 358 28.92 1.28 23.37
C SER A 358 30.15 2.11 23.75
N ALA A 359 30.36 3.27 23.15
CA ALA A 359 31.09 4.41 23.74
C ALA A 359 31.19 5.54 22.71
N GLY A 360 30.71 6.73 23.06
CA GLY A 360 31.11 7.96 22.37
C GLY A 360 30.04 9.03 22.18
N LEU A 361 29.48 9.56 23.27
CA LEU A 361 28.95 10.93 23.28
C LEU A 361 29.13 11.52 24.68
N ILE A 362 29.24 12.85 24.73
CA ILE A 362 29.38 13.72 25.90
C ILE A 362 30.84 14.05 26.29
N VAL A 363 31.56 14.79 25.44
CA VAL A 363 32.44 15.90 25.88
C VAL A 363 32.56 16.91 24.73
N SER A 364 31.74 17.95 24.71
CA SER A 364 32.17 19.32 24.33
C SER A 364 31.01 20.30 24.46
N THR A 365 30.65 20.66 25.68
CA THR A 365 29.88 21.90 25.94
C THR A 365 30.17 22.52 27.31
N ILE A 366 31.24 22.09 27.97
CA ILE A 366 31.74 22.70 29.22
C ILE A 366 33.17 23.19 28.97
N LEU A 367 33.31 24.19 28.10
CA LEU A 367 34.56 24.98 27.99
C LEU A 367 34.32 26.37 27.38
N ILE A 368 33.22 27.05 27.72
CA ILE A 368 33.04 28.49 27.38
C ILE A 368 32.35 29.23 28.55
N LEU A 369 32.72 28.94 29.80
CA LEU A 369 32.21 29.69 30.96
C LEU A 369 33.25 29.95 32.06
N THR A 370 34.55 29.86 31.73
CA THR A 370 35.65 30.18 32.66
C THR A 370 36.66 31.19 32.10
N ILE A 371 36.29 31.99 31.08
CA ILE A 371 37.18 33.05 30.53
C ILE A 371 36.67 34.48 30.84
N PHE A 372 35.54 34.64 31.55
CA PHE A 372 35.13 35.96 32.06
C PHE A 372 34.61 35.87 33.49
N SER A 373 35.54 35.84 34.45
CA SER A 373 35.38 36.32 35.83
C SER A 373 36.75 36.76 36.33
#